data_AF-A0A2N8M414-F1
#
_entry.id   AF-A0A2N8M414-F1
#
_cell.length_a   1.000
_cell.length_b   1.000
_cell.length_c   1.000
_cell.angle_alpha   90.00
_cell.angle_beta   90.00
_cell.angle_gamma   90.00
#
_symmetry.space_group_name_H-M   'P 1'
#
loop_
_entity.id
_entity.type
_entity.pdbx_description
1 polymer ?
#
loop_
_entity_poly.entity_id
_entity_poly.type
_entity_poly.pdbx_seq_one_letter_code
_entity_poly.pdbx_strand_id
1 'polypeptide(L)'
;MFVTAYYARLSKPIALGMLVFSVICLAGLGLITSIGISVGLFSLVVFVLAWIGQFWGHKVEGKKPSFFEDIQYLMIGPAWIMGFLYRKWGIKY
;
A
#
# COMPACT_ATOMS: atom_id res chain seq x y z
N MET A 1 12.76 0.41 -6.00
CA MET A 1 14.06 0.28 -5.31
C MET A 1 14.29 1.36 -4.25
N PHE A 2 14.07 2.65 -4.53
CA PHE A 2 14.24 3.73 -3.53
C PHE A 2 13.39 3.55 -2.25
N VAL A 3 12.13 3.14 -2.39
CA VAL A 3 11.22 2.91 -1.25
C VAL A 3 11.69 1.73 -0.37
N THR A 4 12.26 0.68 -0.97
CA THR A 4 12.83 -0.45 -0.22
C THR A 4 14.06 -0.02 0.58
N ALA A 5 14.90 0.86 0.03
CA ALA A 5 16.04 1.42 0.75
C ALA A 5 15.58 2.31 1.93
N TYR A 6 14.49 3.08 1.75
CA TYR A 6 13.86 3.83 2.84
C TYR A 6 13.37 2.88 3.96
N TYR A 7 12.63 1.82 3.62
CA TYR A 7 12.19 0.85 4.63
C TYR A 7 13.34 0.08 5.27
N ALA A 8 14.42 -0.21 4.53
CA ALA A 8 15.59 -0.87 5.10
C ALA A 8 16.28 -0.04 6.19
N ARG A 9 16.20 1.30 6.12
CA ARG A 9 16.65 2.20 7.19
C ARG A 9 15.69 2.20 8.38
N LEU A 10 14.39 1.98 8.15
CA LEU A 10 13.38 1.96 9.21
C LEU A 10 13.37 0.63 9.97
N SER A 11 13.32 -0.50 9.26
CA SER A 11 13.24 -1.85 9.84
C SER A 11 13.48 -2.92 8.76
N LYS A 12 14.47 -3.81 8.98
CA LYS A 12 14.81 -4.88 8.04
C LYS A 12 13.63 -5.85 7.79
N PRO A 13 12.87 -6.29 8.82
CA PRO A 13 11.67 -7.08 8.57
C PRO A 13 10.63 -6.34 7.73
N ILE A 14 10.31 -5.07 8.03
CA ILE A 14 9.33 -4.31 7.23
C ILE A 14 9.79 -4.16 5.78
N ALA A 15 11.08 -3.92 5.55
CA ALA A 15 11.63 -3.87 4.20
C ALA A 15 11.41 -5.17 3.43
N LEU A 16 11.60 -6.33 4.07
CA LEU A 16 11.34 -7.63 3.48
C LEU A 16 9.85 -7.82 3.17
N GLY A 17 8.96 -7.49 4.11
CA GLY A 17 7.51 -7.55 3.89
C GLY A 17 7.05 -6.70 2.73
N MET A 18 7.56 -5.46 2.66
CA MET A 18 7.22 -4.53 1.58
C MET A 18 7.80 -4.97 0.23
N LEU A 19 8.96 -5.64 0.21
CA LEU A 19 9.52 -6.24 -1.00
C LEU A 19 8.64 -7.39 -1.48
N VAL A 20 8.25 -8.31 -0.59
CA VAL A 20 7.35 -9.42 -0.92
C VAL A 20 6.02 -8.90 -1.44
N PHE A 21 5.43 -7.92 -0.77
CA PHE A 21 4.20 -7.27 -1.21
C PHE A 21 4.35 -6.67 -2.63
N SER A 22 5.46 -5.99 -2.90
CA SER A 22 5.73 -5.43 -4.23
C SER A 22 5.81 -6.50 -5.31
N VAL A 23 6.45 -7.63 -5.03
CA VAL A 23 6.54 -8.77 -5.97
C VAL A 23 5.15 -9.36 -6.22
N ILE A 24 4.33 -9.51 -5.19
CA ILE A 24 2.93 -9.99 -5.33
C ILE A 24 2.13 -9.05 -6.23
N CYS A 25 2.24 -7.73 -6.05
CA CYS A 25 1.58 -6.76 -6.91
C CYS A 25 2.03 -6.90 -8.37
N LEU A 26 3.34 -7.02 -8.63
CA LEU A 26 3.85 -7.22 -9.99
C LEU A 26 3.35 -8.52 -10.63
N ALA A 27 3.32 -9.61 -9.86
CA ALA A 27 2.75 -10.88 -10.32
C ALA A 27 1.24 -10.74 -10.64
N GLY A 28 0.48 -10.03 -9.79
CA GLY A 28 -0.92 -9.73 -10.03
C GLY A 28 -1.16 -8.93 -11.32
N LEU A 29 -0.32 -7.93 -11.61
CA LEU A 29 -0.35 -7.20 -12.87
C LEU A 29 -0.09 -8.10 -14.09
N GLY A 30 0.84 -9.06 -13.95
CA GLY A 30 1.09 -10.09 -14.96
C GLY A 30 -0.14 -10.95 -15.23
N LEU A 31 -0.84 -11.39 -14.17
CA LEU A 31 -2.08 -12.15 -14.29
C LEU A 31 -3.19 -11.35 -14.97
N ILE A 32 -3.41 -10.10 -14.57
CA ILE A 32 -4.40 -9.19 -15.18
C ILE A 32 -4.14 -9.05 -16.69
N THR A 33 -2.87 -8.88 -17.06
CA THR A 33 -2.48 -8.77 -18.48
C THR A 33 -2.69 -10.09 -19.22
N SER A 34 -2.40 -11.24 -18.58
CA SER A 34 -2.55 -12.57 -19.20
C SER A 34 -4.00 -12.95 -19.53
N ILE A 35 -4.97 -12.41 -18.79
CA ILE A 35 -6.41 -12.60 -19.06
C ILE A 35 -6.98 -11.52 -19.99
N GLY A 36 -6.13 -10.70 -20.60
CA GLY A 36 -6.51 -9.69 -21.59
C GLY A 36 -7.13 -8.41 -21.01
N ILE A 37 -7.08 -8.22 -19.69
CA ILE A 37 -7.59 -6.99 -19.06
C ILE A 37 -6.52 -5.90 -19.14
N SER A 38 -6.93 -4.69 -19.54
CA SER A 38 -6.06 -3.52 -19.51
C SER A 38 -5.69 -3.19 -18.06
N VAL A 39 -4.38 -3.23 -17.76
CA VAL A 39 -3.83 -2.79 -16.47
C VAL A 39 -4.24 -1.36 -16.15
N GLY A 40 -4.32 -0.49 -17.16
CA GLY A 40 -4.75 0.90 -17.00
C GLY A 40 -6.19 1.00 -16.52
N LEU A 41 -7.10 0.26 -17.15
CA LEU A 41 -8.51 0.25 -16.77
C LEU A 41 -8.71 -0.39 -15.39
N PHE A 42 -8.04 -1.51 -15.12
CA PHE A 42 -8.09 -2.16 -13.81
C PHE A 42 -7.61 -1.23 -12.70
N SER A 43 -6.46 -0.58 -12.91
CA SER A 43 -5.89 0.38 -11.96
C SER A 43 -6.83 1.56 -11.71
N LEU A 44 -7.47 2.08 -12.76
CA LEU A 44 -8.43 3.17 -12.64
C LEU A 44 -9.66 2.77 -11.82
N VAL A 45 -10.21 1.58 -12.05
CA VAL A 45 -11.36 1.07 -11.28
C VAL A 45 -10.99 0.91 -9.81
N VAL A 46 -9.86 0.25 -9.52
CA VAL A 46 -9.37 0.09 -8.14
C VAL A 46 -9.14 1.44 -7.47
N PHE A 47 -8.54 2.38 -8.19
CA PHE A 47 -8.31 3.74 -7.71
C PHE A 47 -9.61 4.46 -7.35
N VAL A 48 -10.61 4.47 -8.25
CA VAL A 48 -11.91 5.12 -7.98
C VAL A 48 -12.61 4.50 -6.77
N LEU A 49 -12.65 3.16 -6.69
CA LEU A 49 -13.27 2.46 -5.56
C LEU A 49 -12.57 2.77 -4.23
N ALA A 50 -11.23 2.70 -4.22
CA ALA A 50 -10.43 3.03 -3.03
C ALA A 50 -10.64 4.50 -2.62
N TRP A 51 -10.72 5.41 -3.59
CA TRP A 51 -10.90 6.83 -3.35
C TRP A 51 -12.29 7.16 -2.78
N ILE A 52 -13.35 6.51 -3.27
CA ILE A 52 -14.69 6.59 -2.69
C ILE A 52 -14.66 6.13 -1.24
N GLY A 53 -14.04 4.97 -0.97
CA GLY A 53 -13.89 4.44 0.38
C GLY A 53 -13.11 5.38 1.31
N GLN A 54 -12.01 5.95 0.83
CA GLN A 54 -11.18 6.90 1.58
C GLN A 54 -11.98 8.15 1.96
N PHE A 55 -12.66 8.80 1.01
CA PHE A 55 -13.45 9.99 1.32
C PHE A 55 -14.65 9.69 2.23
N TRP A 56 -15.29 8.54 2.04
CA TRP A 56 -16.38 8.12 2.92
C TRP A 56 -15.89 7.90 4.35
N GLY A 57 -14.76 7.22 4.53
CA GLY A 57 -14.13 7.03 5.85
C GLY A 57 -13.82 8.36 6.53
N HIS A 58 -13.21 9.31 5.82
CA HIS A 58 -12.94 10.65 6.34
C HIS A 58 -14.21 11.44 6.69
N LYS A 59 -15.29 11.27 5.91
CA LYS A 59 -16.58 11.90 6.21
C LYS A 59 -17.19 11.35 7.51
N VAL A 60 -17.08 10.04 7.75
CA VAL A 60 -17.55 9.39 8.98
C VAL A 60 -16.68 9.78 10.17
N GLU A 61 -15.36 9.86 10.00
CA GLU A 61 -14.42 10.24 11.06
C GLU A 61 -14.36 11.74 11.35
N GLY A 62 -14.90 12.58 10.45
CA GLY A 62 -14.85 14.05 10.56
C GLY A 62 -13.46 14.66 10.41
N LYS A 63 -12.46 13.88 9.97
CA LYS A 63 -11.06 14.29 9.83
C LYS A 63 -10.71 14.52 8.36
N LYS A 64 -9.83 15.48 8.10
CA LYS A 64 -9.29 15.72 6.75
C LYS A 64 -8.35 14.58 6.32
N PRO A 65 -8.22 14.31 5.02
CA PRO A 65 -7.25 13.33 4.53
C PRO A 65 -5.81 13.78 4.82
N SER A 66 -5.08 13.00 5.62
CA SER A 66 -3.67 13.26 5.96
C SER A 66 -2.73 13.26 4.76
N PHE A 67 -3.20 12.78 3.60
CA PHE A 67 -2.49 12.87 2.32
C PHE A 67 -2.06 14.31 1.97
N PHE A 68 -2.86 15.31 2.35
CA PHE A 68 -2.53 16.71 2.09
C PHE A 68 -1.59 17.33 3.13
N GLU A 69 -1.32 16.63 4.25
CA GLU A 69 -0.48 17.16 5.33
C GLU A 69 0.99 16.80 5.15
N ASP A 70 1.31 15.59 4.65
CA ASP A 70 2.68 15.19 4.35
C ASP A 70 2.72 14.09 3.28
N ILE A 71 3.50 14.29 2.22
CA ILE A 71 3.75 13.28 1.19
C ILE A 71 4.43 12.01 1.77
N GLN A 72 5.12 12.13 2.91
CA GLN A 72 5.70 11.01 3.64
C GLN A 72 4.64 10.04 4.19
N TYR A 73 3.42 10.51 4.48
CA TYR A 73 2.32 9.62 4.91
C TYR A 73 1.96 8.59 3.83
N LEU A 74 2.18 8.90 2.55
CA LEU A 74 1.99 7.94 1.45
C LEU A 74 2.95 6.76 1.56
N MET A 75 4.17 7.00 2.05
CA MET A 75 5.19 5.97 2.24
C MET A 75 5.04 5.24 3.57
N ILE A 76 4.60 5.92 4.63
CA ILE A 76 4.44 5.29 5.95
C ILE A 76 3.19 4.41 6.01
N GLY A 77 2.11 4.78 5.33
CA GLY A 77 0.83 4.04 5.36
C GLY A 77 0.97 2.54 5.06
N PRO A 78 1.58 2.13 3.94
CA PRO A 78 1.80 0.72 3.62
C PRO A 78 2.66 -0.01 4.65
N ALA A 79 3.73 0.64 5.14
CA ALA A 79 4.58 0.08 6.18
C ALA A 79 3.84 -0.09 7.52
N TRP A 80 2.91 0.81 7.85
CA TRP A 80 2.08 0.70 9.04
C TRP A 80 1.12 -0.49 8.97
N ILE A 81 0.51 -0.75 7.81
CA ILE A 81 -0.33 -1.93 7.58
C ILE A 81 0.51 -3.21 7.70
N MET A 82 1.70 -3.25 7.08
CA MET A 82 2.62 -4.38 7.20
C MET A 82 2.98 -4.63 8.67
N GLY A 83 3.24 -3.56 9.42
CA GLY A 83 3.51 -3.64 10.85
C GLY A 83 2.35 -4.20 11.67
N PHE A 84 1.11 -3.86 11.33
CA PHE A 84 -0.07 -4.46 11.93
C PHE A 84 -0.14 -5.98 11.67
N LEU A 85 0.14 -6.42 10.43
CA LEU A 85 0.19 -7.84 10.08
C LEU A 85 1.29 -8.57 10.86
N TYR A 86 2.47 -7.97 10.97
CA TYR A 86 3.60 -8.54 11.70
C TYR A 86 3.32 -8.68 13.18
N ARG A 87 2.72 -7.67 13.83
CA ARG A 87 2.26 -7.78 15.21
C ARG A 87 1.24 -8.91 15.37
N LYS A 88 0.30 -9.04 14.44
CA LYS A 88 -0.69 -10.12 14.44
C LYS A 88 -0.06 -11.51 14.30
N TRP A 89 1.05 -11.62 13.57
CA TRP A 89 1.83 -12.86 13.40
C TRP A 89 2.96 -13.04 14.43
N GLY A 90 3.12 -12.15 15.40
CA GLY A 90 4.16 -12.22 16.42
C GLY A 90 5.58 -11.89 15.92
N ILE A 91 5.72 -11.30 14.72
CA ILE A 91 7.00 -10.89 14.14
C ILE A 91 7.41 -9.54 14.73
N LYS A 92 8.59 -9.48 15.34
CA LYS A 92 9.19 -8.23 15.83
C LYS A 92 9.89 -7.50 14.69
N TYR A 93 9.72 -6.19 14.61
CA TYR A 93 10.27 -5.34 13.56
C TYR A 93 10.53 -3.92 14.04
#